data_AF-A0A2T4HUT9-F1
#
_entry.id   AF-A0A2T4HUT9-F1
#
_cell.length_a   1.000
_cell.length_b   1.000
_cell.length_c   1.000
_cell.angle_alpha   90.00
_cell.angle_beta   90.00
_cell.angle_gamma   90.00
#
_symmetry.space_group_name_H-M   'P 1'
#
loop_
_entity.id
_entity.type
_entity.pdbx_description
1 polymer ?
#
loop_
_entity_poly.entity_id
_entity_poly.type
_entity_poly.pdbx_seq_one_letter_code
_entity_poly.pdbx_strand_id
1 'polypeptide(L)'
;MTSLLPPRVTKGRPMNQITIGTFRRDNGSWKGRIQTLGLDAPLYLAEVDPRENEGKCPDMRVHLGDSADGFPIGEARHRPGGPGGFHIAVRIDGPLFPRPIDAMLLTAGHGDVHYLVWNRPPEPASGG
;
A
#
# COMPACT_ATOMS: atom_id res chain seq x y z
N MET A 1 45.69 1.45 -5.86
CA MET A 1 44.28 1.90 -5.88
C MET A 1 43.47 0.92 -6.70
N THR A 2 42.17 0.83 -6.41
CA THR A 2 41.15 -0.10 -6.95
C THR A 2 40.94 -1.37 -6.12
N SER A 3 40.15 -1.21 -5.06
CA SER A 3 39.41 -2.30 -4.40
C SER A 3 38.16 -2.59 -5.25
N LEU A 4 38.09 -3.80 -5.81
CA LEU A 4 36.88 -4.34 -6.42
C LEU A 4 35.95 -4.82 -5.30
N LEU A 5 34.98 -4.00 -4.93
CA LEU A 5 33.83 -4.45 -4.14
C LEU A 5 33.05 -5.49 -4.97
N PRO A 6 32.62 -6.61 -4.38
CA PRO A 6 31.79 -7.57 -5.11
C PRO A 6 30.46 -6.91 -5.53
N PRO A 7 29.85 -7.38 -6.63
CA PRO A 7 28.54 -6.89 -7.04
C PRO A 7 27.55 -7.08 -5.88
N ARG A 8 26.82 -6.01 -5.53
CA ARG A 8 25.68 -6.11 -4.61
C ARG A 8 24.74 -7.19 -5.15
N VAL A 9 24.67 -8.32 -4.44
CA VAL A 9 23.59 -9.29 -4.60
C VAL A 9 22.30 -8.50 -4.39
N THR A 10 21.61 -8.21 -5.49
CA THR A 10 20.28 -7.62 -5.41
C THR A 10 19.42 -8.77 -4.92
N LYS A 11 19.13 -8.77 -3.62
CA LYS A 11 18.27 -9.77 -2.96
C LYS A 11 17.05 -9.96 -3.85
N GLY A 12 16.91 -11.15 -4.44
CA GLY A 12 15.82 -11.47 -5.36
C GLY A 12 14.49 -11.02 -4.76
N ARG A 13 13.60 -10.47 -5.58
CA ARG A 13 12.28 -9.99 -5.16
C ARG A 13 11.69 -11.06 -4.23
N PRO A 14 11.43 -10.76 -2.94
CA PRO A 14 11.00 -11.80 -2.02
C PRO A 14 9.71 -12.40 -2.59
N MET A 15 9.66 -13.73 -2.70
CA MET A 15 8.58 -14.49 -3.34
C MET A 15 7.25 -14.43 -2.54
N ASN A 16 7.08 -13.43 -1.69
CA ASN A 16 5.96 -13.25 -0.79
C ASN A 16 5.10 -12.01 -1.13
N GLN A 17 5.31 -11.39 -2.30
CA GLN A 17 4.50 -10.27 -2.77
C GLN A 17 3.33 -10.75 -3.64
N ILE A 18 2.10 -10.35 -3.30
CA ILE A 18 0.90 -10.68 -4.04
C ILE A 18 0.19 -9.37 -4.41
N THR A 19 -0.14 -9.20 -5.69
CA THR A 19 -1.02 -8.11 -6.11
C THR A 19 -2.45 -8.43 -5.67
N ILE A 20 -3.01 -7.56 -4.84
CA ILE A 20 -4.34 -7.72 -4.25
C ILE A 20 -5.32 -6.66 -4.74
N GLY A 21 -4.96 -5.85 -5.73
CA GLY A 21 -5.86 -4.85 -6.27
C GLY A 21 -5.24 -3.97 -7.34
N THR A 22 -6.09 -3.22 -8.01
CA THR A 22 -5.68 -2.23 -9.01
C THR A 22 -6.37 -0.90 -8.74
N PHE A 23 -5.64 0.17 -8.98
CA PHE A 23 -6.05 1.54 -8.71
C PHE A 23 -5.69 2.44 -9.89
N ARG A 24 -6.41 3.55 -10.00
CA ARG A 24 -6.11 4.67 -10.88
C ARG A 24 -5.99 5.93 -10.05
N ARG A 25 -5.17 6.86 -10.52
CA ARG A 25 -5.09 8.20 -9.93
C ARG A 25 -6.27 9.05 -10.40
N ASP A 26 -6.86 9.80 -9.49
CA ASP A 26 -8.00 10.68 -9.74
C ASP A 26 -7.80 12.00 -8.99
N ASN A 27 -7.35 13.05 -9.68
CA ASN A 27 -7.18 14.41 -9.13
C ASN A 27 -6.51 14.49 -7.74
N GLY A 28 -5.43 13.72 -7.52
CA GLY A 28 -4.70 13.67 -6.24
C GLY A 28 -5.15 12.54 -5.31
N SER A 29 -6.33 11.98 -5.52
CA SER A 29 -6.83 10.78 -4.85
C SER A 29 -6.53 9.51 -5.65
N TRP A 30 -6.86 8.35 -5.08
CA TRP A 30 -6.76 7.05 -5.77
C TRP A 30 -8.06 6.28 -5.66
N LYS A 31 -8.53 5.75 -6.79
CA LYS A 31 -9.74 4.94 -6.85
C LYS A 31 -9.42 3.57 -7.41
N GLY A 32 -9.92 2.52 -6.77
CA GLY A 32 -9.62 1.16 -7.19
C GLY A 32 -10.45 0.13 -6.49
N ARG A 33 -9.98 -1.11 -6.56
CA ARG A 33 -10.66 -2.26 -5.98
C ARG A 33 -9.64 -3.23 -5.40
N ILE A 34 -9.88 -3.68 -4.18
CA ILE A 34 -9.17 -4.82 -3.60
C ILE A 34 -9.87 -6.09 -4.09
N GLN A 35 -9.11 -7.04 -4.63
CA GLN A 35 -9.59 -8.32 -5.13
C GLN A 35 -8.65 -9.43 -4.67
N THR A 36 -9.13 -10.25 -3.74
CA THR A 36 -8.43 -11.43 -3.21
C THR A 36 -9.41 -12.60 -3.08
N LEU A 37 -8.90 -13.77 -2.70
CA LEU A 37 -9.77 -14.90 -2.39
C LEU A 37 -10.61 -14.57 -1.13
N GLY A 38 -11.90 -14.28 -1.32
CA GLY A 38 -12.85 -14.01 -0.24
C GLY A 38 -13.08 -12.53 0.13
N LEU A 39 -12.40 -11.59 -0.53
CA LEU A 39 -12.62 -10.15 -0.35
C LEU A 39 -12.57 -9.45 -1.70
N ASP A 40 -13.65 -8.74 -2.04
CA ASP A 40 -13.76 -8.05 -3.32
C ASP A 40 -14.56 -6.74 -3.16
N ALA A 41 -13.87 -5.61 -2.97
CA ALA A 41 -14.48 -4.36 -2.53
C ALA A 41 -13.86 -3.12 -3.21
N PRO A 42 -14.67 -2.10 -3.60
CA PRO A 42 -14.14 -0.84 -4.08
C PRO A 42 -13.52 -0.04 -2.93
N LEU A 43 -12.43 0.67 -3.22
CA LEU A 43 -11.73 1.50 -2.25
C LEU A 43 -11.40 2.86 -2.87
N TYR A 44 -11.52 3.90 -2.04
CA TYR A 44 -11.15 5.27 -2.37
C TYR A 44 -10.14 5.80 -1.36
N LEU A 45 -8.99 6.28 -1.81
CA LEU A 45 -7.97 6.90 -0.98
C LEU A 45 -8.05 8.41 -1.21
N ALA A 46 -8.52 9.14 -0.21
CA ALA A 46 -8.66 10.59 -0.23
C ALA A 46 -7.47 11.24 0.49
N GLU A 47 -6.86 12.29 -0.08
CA GLU A 47 -5.93 13.13 0.67
C GLU A 47 -6.63 13.78 1.87
N VAL A 48 -5.92 13.91 2.99
CA VAL A 48 -6.43 14.62 4.17
C VAL A 48 -5.76 15.97 4.26
N ASP A 49 -6.52 17.03 4.52
CA ASP A 49 -5.96 18.37 4.72
C ASP A 49 -5.07 18.35 5.99
N PRO A 50 -3.77 18.68 5.88
CA PRO A 50 -2.86 18.72 7.02
C PRO A 50 -3.31 19.66 8.15
N ARG A 51 -4.18 20.64 7.84
CA ARG A 51 -4.75 21.59 8.80
C ARG A 51 -5.80 20.96 9.69
N GLU A 52 -6.35 19.81 9.32
CA GLU A 52 -7.39 19.15 10.11
C GLU A 52 -6.84 18.52 11.39
N ASN A 53 -5.53 18.24 11.51
CA ASN A 53 -4.90 17.75 12.75
C ASN A 53 -3.39 17.99 12.81
N GLU A 54 -2.92 18.72 13.84
CA GLU A 54 -1.50 18.99 14.11
C GLU A 54 -0.72 17.68 14.38
N GLY A 55 -0.02 17.18 13.34
CA GLY A 55 1.11 16.25 13.47
C GLY A 55 0.80 14.75 13.57
N LYS A 56 -0.47 14.33 13.73
CA LYS A 56 -0.87 12.91 13.73
C LYS A 56 -1.72 12.47 12.55
N CYS A 57 -1.98 13.38 11.60
CA CYS A 57 -2.81 13.07 10.45
C CYS A 57 -2.10 12.08 9.49
N PRO A 58 -2.77 11.02 9.00
CA PRO A 58 -2.27 10.30 7.83
C PRO A 58 -2.29 11.22 6.60
N ASP A 59 -1.46 10.91 5.60
CA ASP A 59 -1.46 11.68 4.34
C ASP A 59 -2.78 11.47 3.59
N MET A 60 -3.34 10.26 3.71
CA MET A 60 -4.60 9.88 3.06
C MET A 60 -5.47 9.01 3.96
N ARG A 61 -6.79 9.13 3.81
CA ARG A 61 -7.80 8.26 4.43
C ARG A 61 -8.27 7.22 3.42
N VAL A 62 -8.41 5.96 3.84
CA VAL A 62 -8.96 4.88 3.01
C VAL A 62 -10.44 4.71 3.33
N HIS A 63 -11.29 4.86 2.32
CA HIS A 63 -12.74 4.72 2.40
C HIS A 63 -13.22 3.46 1.67
N LEU A 64 -14.20 2.78 2.24
CA LEU A 64 -14.91 1.68 1.57
C LEU A 64 -15.91 2.27 0.57
N GLY A 65 -15.73 2.02 -0.72
CA GLY A 65 -16.55 2.62 -1.76
C GLY A 65 -15.74 3.28 -2.85
N ASP A 66 -16.44 4.03 -3.69
CA ASP A 66 -15.90 4.70 -4.87
C ASP A 66 -15.64 6.20 -4.67
N SER A 67 -15.91 6.73 -3.46
CA SER A 67 -15.75 8.13 -3.06
C SER A 67 -15.38 8.26 -1.58
N ALA A 68 -15.11 9.49 -1.13
CA ALA A 68 -14.84 9.82 0.27
C ALA A 68 -16.07 9.76 1.20
N ASP A 69 -17.28 9.56 0.65
CA ASP A 69 -18.52 9.43 1.45
C ASP A 69 -18.62 8.06 2.14
N GLY A 70 -17.82 7.09 1.69
CA GLY A 70 -17.72 5.76 2.27
C GLY A 70 -17.17 5.77 3.69
N PHE A 71 -17.44 4.71 4.45
CA PHE A 71 -16.88 4.58 5.79
C PHE A 71 -15.35 4.47 5.75
N PRO A 72 -14.63 5.18 6.63
CA PRO A 72 -13.18 5.04 6.73
C PRO A 72 -12.83 3.67 7.31
N ILE A 73 -12.00 2.92 6.60
CA ILE A 73 -11.55 1.56 6.97
C ILE A 73 -10.03 1.46 7.08
N GLY A 74 -9.33 2.59 7.00
CA GLY A 74 -7.89 2.59 6.99
C GLY A 74 -7.26 3.93 6.72
N GLU A 75 -5.95 3.88 6.55
CA GLU A 75 -5.09 5.04 6.36
C GLU A 75 -3.99 4.72 5.34
N ALA A 76 -3.46 5.77 4.73
CA ALA A 76 -2.35 5.65 3.83
C ALA A 76 -1.34 6.79 4.03
N ARG A 77 -0.07 6.48 3.75
CA ARG A 77 1.07 7.38 3.92
C ARG A 77 2.04 7.25 2.77
N HIS A 78 2.54 8.38 2.28
CA HIS A 78 3.61 8.44 1.31
C HIS A 78 4.92 7.96 1.98
N ARG A 79 5.61 7.01 1.33
CA ARG A 79 6.86 6.43 1.82
C ARG A 79 7.91 6.40 0.71
N PRO A 80 9.18 6.75 1.01
CA PRO A 80 10.27 6.52 0.08
C PRO A 80 10.52 5.01 -0.09
N GLY A 81 11.00 4.62 -1.26
CA GLY A 81 11.34 3.23 -1.61
C GLY A 81 10.31 2.54 -2.52
N GLY A 82 10.65 1.32 -2.95
CA GLY A 82 9.92 0.57 -3.97
C GLY A 82 10.43 0.80 -5.39
N PRO A 83 9.87 0.11 -6.40
CA PRO A 83 10.10 0.45 -7.80
C PRO A 83 9.74 1.94 -8.01
N GLY A 84 10.58 2.71 -8.70
CA GLY A 84 10.36 4.15 -8.94
C GLY A 84 10.63 5.11 -7.77
N GLY A 85 11.14 4.61 -6.64
CA GLY A 85 11.68 5.44 -5.56
C GLY A 85 10.66 5.95 -4.53
N PHE A 86 9.36 5.84 -4.80
CA PHE A 86 8.28 6.15 -3.86
C PHE A 86 7.10 5.18 -4.01
N HIS A 87 6.36 4.96 -2.92
CA HIS A 87 5.09 4.23 -2.91
C HIS A 87 4.16 4.82 -1.84
N ILE A 88 2.89 4.42 -1.90
CA ILE A 88 1.91 4.75 -0.86
C ILE A 88 1.73 3.50 0.00
N ALA A 89 2.14 3.57 1.26
CA ALA A 89 1.87 2.52 2.24
C ALA A 89 0.41 2.62 2.65
N VAL A 90 -0.35 1.54 2.50
CA VAL A 90 -1.79 1.46 2.75
C VAL A 90 -2.03 0.46 3.87
N ARG A 91 -2.75 0.87 4.92
CA ARG A 91 -3.18 0.02 6.02
C ARG A 91 -4.69 -0.04 6.05
N ILE A 92 -5.25 -1.24 5.93
CA ILE A 92 -6.70 -1.50 5.99
C ILE A 92 -6.97 -2.34 7.23
N ASP A 93 -7.99 -1.97 8.00
CA ASP A 93 -8.37 -2.68 9.22
C ASP A 93 -9.89 -2.91 9.29
N GLY A 94 -10.32 -3.85 10.12
CA GLY A 94 -11.72 -4.18 10.30
C GLY A 94 -11.94 -5.46 11.11
N PRO A 95 -13.18 -5.70 11.58
CA PRO A 95 -13.51 -6.81 12.48
C PRO A 95 -13.30 -8.20 11.85
N LEU A 96 -13.18 -8.28 10.52
CA LEU A 96 -12.90 -9.52 9.79
C LEU A 96 -11.41 -9.88 9.78
N PHE A 97 -10.52 -8.95 10.14
CA PHE A 97 -9.09 -9.15 10.07
C PHE A 97 -8.50 -9.37 11.47
N PRO A 98 -7.84 -10.51 11.73
CA PRO A 98 -7.18 -10.73 13.02
C PRO A 98 -6.00 -9.77 13.23
N ARG A 99 -5.47 -9.21 12.13
CA ARG A 99 -4.47 -8.13 12.10
C ARG A 99 -4.73 -7.25 10.87
N PRO A 100 -4.38 -5.96 10.91
CA PRO A 100 -4.56 -5.08 9.76
C PRO A 100 -3.78 -5.57 8.53
N ILE A 101 -4.30 -5.29 7.34
CA ILE A 101 -3.65 -5.57 6.07
C ILE A 101 -2.73 -4.39 5.73
N ASP A 102 -1.42 -4.62 5.78
CA ASP A 102 -0.41 -3.66 5.36
C ASP A 102 0.04 -3.96 3.92
N ALA A 103 -0.26 -3.04 3.01
CA ALA A 103 0.04 -3.16 1.58
C ALA A 103 0.77 -1.92 1.05
N MET A 104 1.27 -2.01 -0.18
CA MET A 104 1.96 -0.94 -0.88
C MET A 104 1.27 -0.69 -2.21
N LEU A 105 0.74 0.50 -2.42
CA LEU A 105 0.28 0.96 -3.72
C LEU A 105 1.50 1.46 -4.51
N LEU A 106 1.92 0.65 -5.48
CA LEU A 106 3.06 0.93 -6.33
C LEU A 106 2.66 1.86 -7.47
N THR A 107 3.24 3.05 -7.48
CA THR A 107 2.93 4.09 -8.47
C THR A 107 3.87 4.07 -9.67
N ALA A 108 4.88 3.20 -9.66
CA ALA A 108 5.94 3.19 -10.65
C ALA A 108 5.58 2.44 -11.93
N GLY A 109 5.32 3.23 -12.97
CA GLY A 109 5.15 2.77 -14.34
C GLY A 109 4.75 3.91 -15.27
N HIS A 110 4.92 3.71 -16.57
CA HIS A 110 4.20 4.49 -17.57
C HIS A 110 2.79 3.90 -17.69
N GLY A 111 1.78 4.64 -17.28
CA GLY A 111 0.37 4.26 -17.43
C GLY A 111 -0.52 4.69 -16.26
N ASP A 112 -1.84 4.56 -16.46
CA ASP A 112 -2.86 5.01 -15.50
C ASP A 112 -3.24 3.95 -14.46
N VAL A 113 -2.65 2.75 -14.54
CA VAL A 113 -2.98 1.62 -13.66
C VAL A 113 -1.85 1.36 -12.68
N HIS A 114 -2.23 1.26 -11.41
CA HIS A 114 -1.33 1.12 -10.27
C HIS A 114 -1.74 -0.10 -9.46
N TYR A 115 -0.77 -0.75 -8.82
CA TYR A 115 -0.99 -2.07 -8.20
C TYR A 115 -0.89 -1.97 -6.70
N LEU A 116 -1.91 -2.46 -6.00
CA LEU A 116 -1.87 -2.66 -4.56
C LEU A 116 -1.23 -4.01 -4.28
N VAL A 117 -0.05 -4.00 -3.67
CA VAL A 117 0.77 -5.18 -3.44
C VAL A 117 0.87 -5.45 -1.95
N TRP A 118 0.43 -6.62 -1.53
CA TRP A 118 0.55 -7.11 -0.16
C TRP A 118 1.79 -7.99 -0.03
N ASN A 119 2.54 -7.81 1.06
CA ASN A 119 3.64 -8.71 1.42
C ASN A 119 3.14 -9.67 2.50
N ARG A 120 3.22 -10.98 2.25
CA ARG A 120 2.88 -11.96 3.28
C ARG A 120 3.83 -11.76 4.48
N PRO A 121 3.30 -11.59 5.71
CA PRO A 121 4.13 -11.55 6.90
C PRO A 121 5.00 -12.81 6.97
N PRO A 122 6.26 -12.68 7.42
CA PRO A 122 7.08 -13.86 7.67
C PRO A 122 6.36 -14.76 8.68
N GLU A 123 6.51 -16.07 8.51
CA GLU A 123 6.09 -17.02 9.52
C GLU A 123 6.76 -16.63 10.85
N PRO A 124 6.01 -16.56 11.97
CA PRO A 124 6.64 -16.38 13.27
C PRO A 124 7.70 -17.46 13.43
N ALA A 125 8.91 -17.10 13.84
CA ALA A 125 9.89 -18.13 14.16
C ALA A 125 9.26 -19.08 15.19
N SER A 126 9.11 -20.35 14.83
CA SER A 126 8.65 -21.38 15.75
C SER A 126 9.60 -21.37 16.95
N GLY A 127 9.16 -20.76 18.05
CA GLY A 127 9.91 -20.79 19.30
C GLY A 127 9.98 -22.23 19.76
N GLY A 128 11.20 -22.77 19.82
CA GLY A 128 11.51 -24.01 20.52
C GLY A 128 11.66 -23.80 22.02
#